data_AF-A0A9P6H300-F1
#
_entry.id   AF-A0A9P6H300-F1
#
_cell.length_a   1.000
_cell.length_b   1.000
_cell.length_c   1.000
_cell.angle_alpha   90.00
_cell.angle_beta   90.00
_cell.angle_gamma   90.00
#
_symmetry.space_group_name_H-M   'P 1'
#
loop_
_entity.id
_entity.type
_entity.pdbx_description
1 polymer ?
#
loop_
_entity_poly.entity_id
_entity_poly.type
_entity_poly.pdbx_seq_one_letter_code
_entity_poly.pdbx_strand_id
1 'polypeptide(L)'
;TRMDQWLQHRQIVLDEMLRLDGLGDALDGPELCADCSVASAKFRCKDCFEEVMRCSACMVSSHRNLPLHRLQSWNNGFFESETLENLGLVVNLGHHTDICPVNPETKRITVIDLSGYHFLRVRFCMCSQSSFLEPFHQLLRVCWYPASTLRPKTVFTFDLLDTYHKISLQGKLNLYNFYTSIMQKTDNCGRLNVKYRYHEISRCVRQWRHLKDIKRGAAGHTSTAVNDLGNGALVIECPACPHPGQNLPPGWENAADDKAWLYSLFIAIDANFRLKLKSRGIKDPELGSGLAYFVNAAKFEAHLGHHRDEGNIESCGTEFHAVNQANSKRSKDFSVSGVGAVVCCHGFVRKNGVVDLQKGERFVNMDYIFLSTVKNESVKIIKISYDIACRWLIKLHRRLEGYSEDLQFPEDKFTLEFFIPKFHLPAHGSSCHTKYSFNYRPGVGRTHGENIESGWAHTNPAAVSTREMGGSTRHLALDGHWGGWNWRKIVGFGPLLLKNLREAVDMTKKCEDACQDFEKHRSPAVIHEWKMIKRRWEKDFSQPDPYQVTERASNFNSVKCKLSESEALDPLSRNVPQHKLSPFSFVRMGLKLEDQQYVPLCSYEANVTNA
;
A
#
# COMPACT_ATOMS: atom_id res chain seq x y z
N THR A 1 20.64 -16.76 -27.65
CA THR A 1 19.45 -16.38 -26.84
C THR A 1 18.22 -16.32 -27.75
N ARG A 2 16.99 -16.23 -27.20
CA ARG A 2 15.78 -16.01 -28.02
C ARG A 2 15.85 -14.72 -28.85
N MET A 3 16.55 -13.70 -28.34
CA MET A 3 16.77 -12.44 -29.07
C MET A 3 17.69 -12.61 -30.28
N ASP A 4 18.73 -13.45 -30.19
CA ASP A 4 19.63 -13.72 -31.33
C ASP A 4 18.90 -14.42 -32.48
N GLN A 5 17.96 -15.31 -32.16
CA GLN A 5 17.07 -15.92 -33.15
C GLN A 5 16.15 -14.86 -33.79
N TRP A 6 15.55 -13.97 -32.98
CA TRP A 6 14.69 -12.90 -33.51
C TRP A 6 15.44 -11.93 -34.44
N LEU A 7 16.73 -11.63 -34.18
CA LEU A 7 17.52 -10.76 -35.05
C LEU A 7 17.62 -11.27 -36.49
N GLN A 8 17.58 -12.60 -36.70
CA GLN A 8 17.56 -13.20 -38.04
C GLN A 8 16.22 -12.97 -38.77
N HIS A 9 15.13 -12.75 -38.01
CA HIS A 9 13.79 -12.54 -38.54
C HIS A 9 13.33 -11.07 -38.55
N ARG A 10 14.12 -10.14 -37.97
CA ARG A 10 13.72 -8.74 -37.80
C ARG A 10 13.27 -8.06 -39.10
N GLN A 11 13.90 -8.40 -40.23
CA GLN A 11 13.55 -7.82 -41.53
C GLN A 11 12.18 -8.31 -41.98
N ILE A 12 11.93 -9.62 -41.91
CA ILE A 12 10.63 -10.22 -42.24
C ILE A 12 9.52 -9.61 -41.36
N VAL A 13 9.79 -9.44 -40.06
CA VAL A 13 8.82 -8.80 -39.13
C VAL A 13 8.53 -7.36 -39.54
N LEU A 14 9.56 -6.58 -39.93
CA LEU A 14 9.37 -5.21 -40.43
C LEU A 14 8.57 -5.20 -41.73
N ASP A 15 8.88 -6.09 -42.67
CA ASP A 15 8.19 -6.18 -43.96
C ASP A 15 6.70 -6.50 -43.76
N GLU A 16 6.36 -7.42 -42.84
CA GLU A 16 4.97 -7.70 -42.47
C GLU A 16 4.28 -6.52 -41.77
N MET A 17 4.98 -5.77 -40.93
CA MET A 17 4.43 -4.55 -40.33
C MET A 17 4.12 -3.49 -41.39
N LEU A 18 5.02 -3.28 -42.35
CA LEU A 18 4.82 -2.35 -43.47
C LEU A 18 3.73 -2.83 -44.44
N ARG A 19 3.60 -4.15 -44.64
CA ARG A 19 2.51 -4.77 -45.40
C ARG A 19 1.14 -4.39 -44.83
N LEU A 20 1.00 -4.35 -43.50
CA LEU A 20 -0.21 -3.91 -42.80
C LEU A 20 -0.47 -2.39 -42.92
N ASP A 21 0.58 -1.58 -43.07
CA ASP A 21 0.42 -0.13 -43.30
C ASP A 21 -0.09 0.19 -44.73
N GLY A 22 0.13 -0.71 -45.68
CA GLY A 22 -0.36 -0.63 -47.07
C GLY A 22 -1.59 -1.49 -47.37
N LEU A 23 -1.86 -1.75 -48.65
CA LEU A 23 -3.00 -2.56 -49.13
C LEU A 23 -2.82 -4.08 -48.94
N GLY A 24 -1.74 -4.52 -48.29
CA GLY A 24 -1.38 -5.92 -48.17
C GLY A 24 -1.27 -6.58 -49.54
N ASP A 25 -2.04 -7.64 -49.75
CA ASP A 25 -2.01 -8.45 -50.97
C ASP A 25 -2.88 -7.86 -52.10
N ALA A 26 -3.65 -6.80 -51.82
CA ALA A 26 -4.49 -6.11 -52.80
C ALA A 26 -3.71 -5.02 -53.58
N LEU A 27 -2.59 -5.43 -54.21
CA LEU A 27 -1.64 -4.53 -54.87
C LEU A 27 -2.23 -3.75 -56.05
N ASP A 28 -3.22 -4.31 -56.75
CA ASP A 28 -3.93 -3.66 -57.87
C ASP A 28 -5.09 -2.76 -57.40
N GLY A 29 -5.26 -2.60 -56.08
CA GLY A 29 -6.39 -1.92 -55.46
C GLY A 29 -7.60 -2.86 -55.26
N PRO A 30 -8.30 -2.78 -54.12
CA PRO A 30 -9.50 -3.57 -53.92
C PRO A 30 -10.63 -2.93 -54.73
N GLU A 31 -10.81 -3.36 -55.98
CA GLU A 31 -11.86 -2.80 -56.85
C GLU A 31 -13.26 -3.03 -56.26
N LEU A 32 -13.46 -4.14 -55.55
CA LEU A 32 -14.77 -4.57 -55.04
C LEU A 32 -14.73 -4.89 -53.54
N CYS A 33 -15.81 -4.54 -52.85
CA CYS A 33 -16.03 -4.79 -51.44
C CYS A 33 -15.94 -6.28 -51.12
N ALA A 34 -15.15 -6.65 -50.10
CA ALA A 34 -15.01 -8.04 -49.65
C ALA A 34 -16.35 -8.70 -49.29
N ASP A 35 -17.30 -7.93 -48.73
CA ASP A 35 -18.57 -8.49 -48.26
C ASP A 35 -19.65 -8.61 -49.35
N CYS A 36 -19.85 -7.57 -50.17
CA CYS A 36 -20.93 -7.57 -51.18
C CYS A 36 -20.47 -7.81 -52.61
N SER A 37 -19.16 -7.75 -52.89
CA SER A 37 -18.56 -7.92 -54.22
C SER A 37 -19.14 -7.04 -55.34
N VAL A 38 -19.85 -5.96 -54.99
CA VAL A 38 -20.52 -5.08 -55.96
C VAL A 38 -19.99 -3.65 -55.91
N ALA A 39 -19.89 -3.08 -54.72
CA ALA A 39 -19.48 -1.68 -54.55
C ALA A 39 -17.97 -1.55 -54.38
N SER A 40 -17.42 -0.38 -54.74
CA SER A 40 -16.00 -0.08 -54.55
C SER A 40 -15.57 -0.18 -53.07
N ALA A 41 -14.45 -0.86 -52.83
CA ALA A 41 -13.87 -0.99 -51.51
C ALA A 41 -12.91 0.16 -51.22
N LYS A 42 -13.24 0.98 -50.22
CA LYS A 42 -12.42 2.15 -49.86
C LYS A 42 -11.99 2.15 -48.39
N PHE A 43 -12.68 1.38 -47.55
CA PHE A 43 -12.52 1.47 -46.11
C PHE A 43 -12.05 0.16 -45.52
N ARG A 44 -11.17 0.22 -44.53
CA ARG A 44 -10.82 -0.92 -43.66
C ARG A 44 -11.02 -0.55 -42.19
N CYS A 45 -11.16 -1.57 -41.35
CA CYS A 45 -11.20 -1.41 -39.91
C CYS A 45 -9.87 -1.92 -39.30
N LYS A 46 -9.25 -1.11 -38.43
CA LYS A 46 -7.99 -1.46 -37.74
C LYS A 46 -8.16 -2.39 -36.54
N ASP A 47 -9.39 -2.55 -36.07
CA ASP A 47 -9.71 -3.27 -34.85
C ASP A 47 -10.39 -4.63 -35.13
N CYS A 48 -10.75 -4.89 -36.39
CA CYS A 48 -11.17 -6.22 -36.84
C CYS A 48 -9.97 -7.17 -36.93
N PHE A 49 -10.23 -8.48 -36.80
CA PHE A 49 -9.19 -9.50 -36.93
C PHE A 49 -8.49 -9.48 -38.29
N GLU A 50 -9.25 -9.29 -39.37
CA GLU A 50 -8.72 -9.11 -40.73
C GLU A 50 -9.02 -7.70 -41.23
N GLU A 51 -7.98 -7.04 -41.76
CA GLU A 51 -8.05 -5.68 -42.32
C GLU A 51 -8.56 -5.66 -43.77
N VAL A 52 -9.67 -6.35 -44.04
CA VAL A 52 -10.27 -6.42 -45.38
C VAL A 52 -10.92 -5.10 -45.79
N MET A 53 -10.84 -4.81 -47.09
CA MET A 53 -11.37 -3.59 -47.69
C MET A 53 -12.86 -3.75 -48.03
N ARG A 54 -13.67 -2.79 -47.60
CA ARG A 54 -15.14 -2.79 -47.72
C ARG A 54 -15.67 -1.46 -48.25
N CYS A 55 -16.90 -1.50 -48.77
CA CYS A 55 -17.67 -0.30 -49.06
C CYS A 55 -18.29 0.29 -47.79
N SER A 56 -18.75 1.54 -47.86
CA SER A 56 -19.34 2.25 -46.71
C SER A 56 -20.51 1.49 -46.07
N ALA A 57 -21.46 0.99 -46.88
CA ALA A 57 -22.65 0.30 -46.38
C ALA A 57 -22.32 -1.00 -45.62
N CYS A 58 -21.41 -1.81 -46.14
CA CYS A 58 -20.96 -3.03 -45.48
C CYS A 58 -20.18 -2.72 -44.20
N MET A 59 -19.40 -1.63 -44.19
CA MET A 59 -18.71 -1.16 -43.00
C MET A 59 -19.69 -0.77 -41.88
N VAL A 60 -20.71 0.02 -42.19
CA VAL A 60 -21.74 0.40 -41.20
C VAL A 60 -22.52 -0.82 -40.70
N SER A 61 -22.92 -1.72 -41.61
CA SER A 61 -23.69 -2.92 -41.26
C SER A 61 -22.92 -3.85 -40.31
N SER A 62 -21.67 -4.17 -40.65
CA SER A 62 -20.80 -5.04 -39.84
C SER A 62 -20.43 -4.44 -38.48
N HIS A 63 -20.39 -3.10 -38.36
CA HIS A 63 -19.96 -2.40 -37.14
C HIS A 63 -21.11 -1.84 -36.29
N ARG A 64 -22.36 -2.21 -36.58
CA ARG A 64 -23.53 -1.72 -35.82
C ARG A 64 -23.43 -1.97 -34.30
N ASN A 65 -22.77 -3.07 -33.91
CA ASN A 65 -22.52 -3.47 -32.52
C ASN A 65 -21.09 -3.16 -32.04
N LEU A 66 -20.25 -2.59 -32.90
CA LEU A 66 -18.84 -2.29 -32.65
C LEU A 66 -18.57 -0.80 -32.97
N PRO A 67 -19.32 0.14 -32.38
CA PRO A 67 -19.31 1.54 -32.80
C PRO A 67 -18.01 2.28 -32.45
N LEU A 68 -17.10 1.66 -31.69
CA LEU A 68 -15.82 2.24 -31.25
C LEU A 68 -14.63 1.66 -32.04
N HIS A 69 -14.90 0.95 -33.13
CA HIS A 69 -13.86 0.51 -34.04
C HIS A 69 -13.35 1.68 -34.88
N ARG A 70 -12.03 1.74 -35.05
CA ARG A 70 -11.32 2.77 -35.80
C ARG A 70 -11.23 2.37 -37.26
N LEU A 71 -11.60 3.28 -38.14
CA LEU A 71 -11.59 3.06 -39.57
C LEU A 71 -10.46 3.84 -40.24
N GLN A 72 -10.09 3.35 -41.42
CA GLN A 72 -9.24 4.08 -42.33
C GLN A 72 -9.85 4.06 -43.72
N SER A 73 -9.62 5.13 -44.50
CA SER A 73 -9.98 5.21 -45.90
C SER A 73 -8.72 5.31 -46.76
N TRP A 74 -8.71 4.61 -47.89
CA TRP A 74 -7.62 4.68 -48.86
C TRP A 74 -7.78 5.93 -49.74
N ASN A 75 -6.74 6.76 -49.84
CA ASN A 75 -6.74 8.00 -50.62
C ASN A 75 -5.90 7.92 -51.92
N ASN A 76 -5.54 6.72 -52.37
CA ASN A 76 -4.61 6.44 -53.49
C ASN A 76 -3.12 6.70 -53.20
N GLY A 77 -2.74 6.86 -51.94
CA GLY A 77 -1.32 6.86 -51.54
C GLY A 77 -1.09 6.25 -50.16
N PHE A 78 -1.96 6.57 -49.19
CA PHE A 78 -1.89 6.05 -47.84
C PHE A 78 -3.29 5.96 -47.19
N PHE A 79 -3.35 5.32 -46.03
CA PHE A 79 -4.57 5.26 -45.24
C PHE A 79 -4.74 6.50 -44.37
N GLU A 80 -5.82 7.24 -44.62
CA GLU A 80 -6.27 8.34 -43.77
C GLU A 80 -7.28 7.84 -42.73
N SER A 81 -7.31 8.49 -41.56
CA SER A 81 -8.29 8.18 -40.52
C SER A 81 -9.71 8.48 -41.00
N GLU A 82 -10.64 7.59 -40.71
CA GLU A 82 -12.06 7.75 -41.01
C GLU A 82 -12.91 7.35 -39.80
N THR A 83 -14.16 7.83 -39.74
CA THR A 83 -15.08 7.53 -38.64
C THR A 83 -16.34 6.83 -39.12
N LEU A 84 -16.87 5.94 -38.28
CA LEU A 84 -18.19 5.34 -38.51
C LEU A 84 -19.30 6.41 -38.57
N GLU A 85 -19.16 7.53 -37.85
CA GLU A 85 -20.07 8.69 -37.95
C GLU A 85 -20.13 9.25 -39.37
N ASN A 86 -19.00 9.48 -40.02
CA ASN A 86 -18.94 10.01 -41.39
C ASN A 86 -19.51 9.02 -42.42
N LEU A 87 -19.40 7.72 -42.17
CA LEU A 87 -20.03 6.68 -42.99
C LEU A 87 -21.55 6.55 -42.75
N GLY A 88 -22.09 7.24 -41.74
CA GLY A 88 -23.53 7.30 -41.45
C GLY A 88 -24.01 6.42 -40.29
N LEU A 89 -23.11 5.83 -39.50
CA LEU A 89 -23.50 5.05 -38.33
C LEU A 89 -24.19 5.94 -37.28
N VAL A 90 -25.35 5.49 -36.80
CA VAL A 90 -26.05 6.04 -35.65
C VAL A 90 -26.23 4.94 -34.60
N VAL A 91 -25.75 5.20 -33.39
CA VAL A 91 -25.94 4.27 -32.26
C VAL A 91 -27.31 4.51 -31.64
N ASN A 92 -28.20 3.54 -31.76
CA ASN A 92 -29.53 3.61 -31.15
C ASN A 92 -29.49 3.03 -29.73
N LEU A 93 -29.82 3.86 -28.74
CA LEU A 93 -29.90 3.45 -27.34
C LEU A 93 -31.33 3.06 -26.96
N GLY A 94 -31.44 2.16 -25.98
CA GLY A 94 -32.72 1.75 -25.39
C GLY A 94 -33.49 0.65 -26.13
N HIS A 95 -33.13 0.29 -27.37
CA HIS A 95 -33.82 -0.71 -28.19
C HIS A 95 -32.89 -1.75 -28.83
N HIS A 96 -31.87 -2.26 -28.12
CA HIS A 96 -30.98 -3.33 -28.65
C HIS A 96 -30.49 -3.09 -30.09
N THR A 97 -30.12 -1.84 -30.41
CA THR A 97 -29.70 -1.32 -31.74
C THR A 97 -30.78 -0.94 -32.74
N ASP A 98 -32.06 -1.27 -32.49
CA ASP A 98 -33.17 -0.84 -33.33
C ASP A 98 -33.43 0.67 -33.22
N ILE A 99 -33.96 1.24 -34.30
CA ILE A 99 -34.31 2.66 -34.36
C ILE A 99 -35.50 2.91 -33.43
N CYS A 100 -35.38 3.91 -32.55
CA CYS A 100 -36.49 4.34 -31.71
C CYS A 100 -37.62 4.90 -32.60
N PRO A 101 -38.85 4.37 -32.52
CA PRO A 101 -39.96 4.84 -33.36
C PRO A 101 -40.48 6.23 -32.93
N VAL A 102 -40.21 6.64 -31.69
CA VAL A 102 -40.72 7.89 -31.09
C VAL A 102 -39.78 9.06 -31.30
N ASN A 103 -38.47 8.83 -31.25
CA ASN A 103 -37.48 9.91 -31.33
C ASN A 103 -36.64 9.82 -32.61
N PRO A 104 -36.93 10.65 -33.63
CA PRO A 104 -36.11 10.69 -34.84
C PRO A 104 -34.75 11.36 -34.61
N GLU A 105 -34.62 12.20 -33.58
CA GLU A 105 -33.44 13.04 -33.36
C GLU A 105 -32.17 12.25 -33.05
N THR A 106 -31.04 12.79 -33.50
CA THR A 106 -29.70 12.28 -33.18
C THR A 106 -28.87 13.38 -32.56
N LYS A 107 -27.98 13.01 -31.63
CA LYS A 107 -27.07 13.93 -30.95
C LYS A 107 -25.65 13.43 -31.12
N ARG A 108 -24.73 14.37 -31.38
CA ARG A 108 -23.30 14.05 -31.44
C ARG A 108 -22.74 13.88 -30.03
N ILE A 109 -21.98 12.81 -29.82
CA ILE A 109 -21.30 12.50 -28.57
C ILE A 109 -19.84 12.17 -28.84
N THR A 110 -18.97 12.52 -27.90
CA THR A 110 -17.57 12.07 -27.88
C THR A 110 -17.47 10.91 -26.89
N VAL A 111 -17.11 9.73 -27.37
CA VAL A 111 -16.79 8.56 -26.54
C VAL A 111 -15.28 8.44 -26.45
N ILE A 112 -14.74 8.42 -25.23
CA ILE A 112 -13.31 8.20 -24.99
C ILE A 112 -13.17 6.78 -24.46
N ASP A 113 -12.38 5.99 -25.19
CA ASP A 113 -12.14 4.57 -24.98
C ASP A 113 -10.63 4.27 -24.92
N LEU A 114 -10.25 3.04 -24.57
CA LEU A 114 -8.88 2.55 -24.64
C LEU A 114 -8.26 2.69 -26.04
N SER A 115 -9.04 2.61 -27.12
CA SER A 115 -8.54 2.79 -28.48
C SER A 115 -8.34 4.25 -28.88
N GLY A 116 -8.91 5.22 -28.14
CA GLY A 116 -8.81 6.65 -28.40
C GLY A 116 -10.15 7.39 -28.30
N TYR A 117 -10.27 8.49 -29.05
CA TYR A 117 -11.47 9.29 -29.18
C TYR A 117 -12.33 8.81 -30.34
N HIS A 118 -13.62 8.68 -30.07
CA HIS A 118 -14.64 8.32 -31.05
C HIS A 118 -15.69 9.41 -31.11
N PHE A 119 -15.97 9.88 -32.31
CA PHE A 119 -17.04 10.83 -32.56
C PHE A 119 -18.19 10.07 -33.20
N LEU A 120 -19.36 10.09 -32.54
CA LEU A 120 -20.51 9.29 -32.91
C LEU A 120 -21.79 10.11 -32.86
N ARG A 121 -22.78 9.71 -33.66
CA ARG A 121 -24.17 10.11 -33.47
C ARG A 121 -24.92 9.06 -32.68
N VAL A 122 -25.67 9.52 -31.69
CA VAL A 122 -26.49 8.69 -30.81
C VAL A 122 -27.94 9.11 -30.91
N ARG A 123 -28.84 8.13 -30.95
CA ARG A 123 -30.28 8.33 -30.78
C ARG A 123 -30.70 7.81 -29.41
N PHE A 124 -31.24 8.70 -28.58
CA PHE A 124 -31.80 8.33 -27.27
C PHE A 124 -33.24 7.84 -27.44
N CYS A 125 -33.60 6.76 -26.74
CA CYS A 125 -34.98 6.30 -26.67
C CYS A 125 -35.85 7.27 -25.87
N MET A 126 -37.08 7.51 -26.35
CA MET A 126 -38.13 8.30 -25.67
C MET A 126 -39.46 7.53 -25.53
N CYS A 127 -39.45 6.20 -25.71
CA CYS A 127 -40.64 5.37 -25.59
C CYS A 127 -41.10 5.26 -24.13
N SER A 128 -42.41 5.40 -23.90
CA SER A 128 -43.03 5.42 -22.57
C SER A 128 -43.07 4.07 -21.85
N GLN A 129 -42.99 2.95 -22.59
CA GLN A 129 -43.03 1.59 -22.02
C GLN A 129 -41.75 1.18 -21.28
N SER A 130 -40.71 1.99 -21.32
CA SER A 130 -39.48 1.84 -20.53
C SER A 130 -39.27 3.07 -19.64
N SER A 131 -40.21 3.34 -18.73
CA SER A 131 -40.16 4.33 -17.64
C SER A 131 -39.02 5.35 -17.75
N PHE A 132 -39.21 6.43 -18.53
CA PHE A 132 -38.38 7.64 -18.57
C PHE A 132 -36.90 7.48 -18.18
N LEU A 133 -36.14 6.72 -18.95
CA LEU A 133 -34.69 6.64 -18.76
C LEU A 133 -34.05 7.89 -19.32
N GLU A 134 -33.80 8.85 -18.45
CA GLU A 134 -32.94 10.01 -18.73
C GLU A 134 -31.71 9.60 -19.56
N PRO A 135 -31.22 10.45 -20.48
CA PRO A 135 -30.06 10.16 -21.33
C PRO A 135 -28.86 9.56 -20.58
N PHE A 136 -28.63 10.01 -19.35
CA PHE A 136 -27.62 9.49 -18.43
C PHE A 136 -27.75 7.98 -18.17
N HIS A 137 -28.95 7.47 -17.86
CA HIS A 137 -29.17 6.05 -17.60
C HIS A 137 -28.93 5.18 -18.83
N GLN A 138 -29.37 5.64 -20.00
CA GLN A 138 -29.20 4.89 -21.25
C GLN A 138 -27.71 4.72 -21.59
N LEU A 139 -26.88 5.73 -21.32
CA LEU A 139 -25.42 5.66 -21.50
C LEU A 139 -24.78 4.66 -20.53
N LEU A 140 -25.17 4.69 -19.25
CA LEU A 140 -24.66 3.72 -18.27
C LEU A 140 -24.98 2.27 -18.64
N ARG A 141 -26.16 2.02 -19.24
CA ARG A 141 -26.58 0.68 -19.67
C ARG A 141 -25.74 0.10 -20.80
N VAL A 142 -25.12 0.95 -21.61
CA VAL A 142 -24.14 0.55 -22.64
C VAL A 142 -22.70 0.71 -22.15
N CYS A 143 -22.50 0.75 -20.83
CA CYS A 143 -21.18 0.86 -20.20
C CYS A 143 -20.42 2.14 -20.59
N TRP A 144 -21.13 3.23 -20.87
CA TRP A 144 -20.56 4.55 -21.14
C TRP A 144 -20.86 5.47 -19.97
N TYR A 145 -19.81 5.82 -19.20
CA TYR A 145 -19.90 6.70 -18.06
C TYR A 145 -19.89 8.17 -18.51
N PRO A 146 -20.99 8.91 -18.33
CA PRO A 146 -21.08 10.26 -18.86
C PRO A 146 -20.40 11.29 -17.97
N ALA A 147 -19.75 12.27 -18.60
CA ALA A 147 -19.07 13.37 -17.91
C ALA A 147 -20.03 14.36 -17.22
N SER A 148 -21.32 14.33 -17.57
CA SER A 148 -22.39 15.16 -17.02
C SER A 148 -23.69 14.37 -17.01
N THR A 149 -24.51 14.56 -15.97
CA THR A 149 -25.83 13.92 -15.81
C THR A 149 -26.91 14.59 -16.66
N LEU A 150 -26.87 15.91 -16.82
CA LEU A 150 -27.96 16.69 -17.44
C LEU A 150 -27.89 16.69 -18.96
N ARG A 151 -26.71 16.94 -19.54
CA ARG A 151 -26.52 17.08 -20.99
C ARG A 151 -25.21 16.38 -21.40
N PRO A 152 -25.18 15.04 -21.42
CA PRO A 152 -23.97 14.29 -21.73
C PRO A 152 -23.55 14.51 -23.19
N LYS A 153 -22.40 15.16 -23.39
CA LYS A 153 -21.73 15.31 -24.70
C LYS A 153 -20.41 14.55 -24.79
N THR A 154 -19.87 14.16 -23.64
CA THR A 154 -18.64 13.36 -23.51
C THR A 154 -18.92 12.21 -22.57
N VAL A 155 -18.48 11.02 -22.93
CA VAL A 155 -18.56 9.82 -22.10
C VAL A 155 -17.23 9.08 -22.11
N PHE A 156 -16.96 8.34 -21.05
CA PHE A 156 -15.79 7.49 -20.89
C PHE A 156 -16.28 6.05 -20.77
N THR A 157 -15.69 5.12 -21.52
CA THR A 157 -16.10 3.71 -21.40
C THR A 157 -15.78 3.17 -20.01
N PHE A 158 -16.58 2.23 -19.52
CA PHE A 158 -16.30 1.55 -18.26
C PHE A 158 -14.95 0.83 -18.33
N ASP A 159 -14.60 0.28 -19.50
CA ASP A 159 -13.33 -0.40 -19.70
C ASP A 159 -12.13 0.55 -19.59
N LEU A 160 -12.23 1.77 -20.14
CA LEU A 160 -11.22 2.82 -19.94
C LEU A 160 -11.03 3.14 -18.44
N LEU A 161 -12.13 3.37 -17.72
CA LEU A 161 -12.10 3.73 -16.30
C LEU A 161 -11.58 2.58 -15.41
N ASP A 162 -12.01 1.34 -15.70
CA ASP A 162 -11.59 0.14 -14.98
C ASP A 162 -10.12 -0.19 -15.25
N THR A 163 -9.67 -0.06 -16.50
CA THR A 163 -8.27 -0.22 -16.89
C THR A 163 -7.38 0.82 -16.22
N TYR A 164 -7.77 2.10 -16.24
CA TYR A 164 -7.04 3.12 -15.48
C TYR A 164 -7.00 2.80 -13.99
N HIS A 165 -8.12 2.40 -13.39
CA HIS A 165 -8.19 2.03 -11.98
C HIS A 165 -7.15 0.94 -11.68
N LYS A 166 -7.16 -0.19 -12.40
CA LYS A 166 -6.23 -1.30 -12.21
C LYS A 166 -4.77 -0.88 -12.39
N ILE A 167 -4.44 -0.18 -13.48
CA ILE A 167 -3.06 0.26 -13.76
C ILE A 167 -2.59 1.28 -12.71
N SER A 168 -3.48 2.16 -12.24
CA SER A 168 -3.15 3.08 -11.16
C SER A 168 -2.80 2.29 -9.90
N LEU A 169 -3.58 1.28 -9.51
CA LEU A 169 -3.28 0.46 -8.32
C LEU A 169 -1.99 -0.37 -8.44
N GLN A 170 -1.75 -0.96 -9.61
CA GLN A 170 -0.62 -1.85 -9.85
C GLN A 170 0.68 -1.08 -10.13
N GLY A 171 0.66 -0.15 -11.10
CA GLY A 171 1.83 0.59 -11.59
C GLY A 171 1.96 2.01 -11.05
N LYS A 172 1.03 2.48 -10.22
CA LYS A 172 1.00 3.85 -9.67
C LYS A 172 1.01 4.94 -10.76
N LEU A 173 0.46 4.61 -11.93
CA LEU A 173 0.39 5.52 -13.06
C LEU A 173 -0.53 6.72 -12.75
N ASN A 174 -0.01 7.92 -12.96
CA ASN A 174 -0.82 9.13 -12.82
C ASN A 174 -1.84 9.26 -13.96
N LEU A 175 -2.95 9.94 -13.71
CA LEU A 175 -4.04 10.08 -14.68
C LEU A 175 -3.61 10.87 -15.93
N TYR A 176 -2.74 11.87 -15.76
CA TYR A 176 -2.26 12.72 -16.86
C TYR A 176 -1.53 11.91 -17.93
N ASN A 177 -0.58 11.06 -17.55
CA ASN A 177 0.16 10.21 -18.47
C ASN A 177 -0.77 9.21 -19.14
N PHE A 178 -1.65 8.54 -18.38
CA PHE A 178 -2.62 7.60 -18.95
C PHE A 178 -3.50 8.28 -20.00
N TYR A 179 -4.11 9.41 -19.65
CA TYR A 179 -5.02 10.13 -20.53
C TYR A 179 -4.29 10.73 -21.76
N THR A 180 -3.08 11.25 -21.60
CA THR A 180 -2.25 11.73 -22.71
C THR A 180 -1.90 10.59 -23.67
N SER A 181 -1.58 9.40 -23.17
CA SER A 181 -1.37 8.23 -24.03
C SER A 181 -2.63 7.83 -24.81
N ILE A 182 -3.82 7.94 -24.22
CA ILE A 182 -5.09 7.71 -24.94
C ILE A 182 -5.32 8.78 -26.03
N MET A 183 -4.97 10.04 -25.76
CA MET A 183 -5.00 11.08 -26.80
C MET A 183 -4.02 10.75 -27.94
N GLN A 184 -2.80 10.32 -27.64
CA GLN A 184 -1.78 9.95 -28.62
C GLN A 184 -2.21 8.75 -29.49
N LYS A 185 -3.01 7.82 -28.96
CA LYS A 185 -3.62 6.74 -29.75
C LYS A 185 -4.61 7.24 -30.81
N THR A 186 -5.21 8.41 -30.59
CA THR A 186 -6.09 9.07 -31.56
C THR A 186 -5.27 9.90 -32.55
N ASP A 187 -4.36 10.70 -32.02
CA ASP A 187 -3.48 11.57 -32.80
C ASP A 187 -2.19 11.83 -32.03
N ASN A 188 -1.13 11.17 -32.47
CA ASN A 188 0.19 11.30 -31.88
C ASN A 188 0.95 12.56 -32.37
N CYS A 189 0.50 13.18 -33.46
CA CYS A 189 1.17 14.33 -34.06
C CYS A 189 0.58 15.68 -33.62
N GLY A 190 -0.56 15.67 -32.93
CA GLY A 190 -1.24 16.87 -32.44
C GLY A 190 -1.85 17.73 -33.56
N ARG A 191 -2.16 17.13 -34.70
CA ARG A 191 -2.74 17.80 -35.88
C ARG A 191 -4.27 17.83 -35.84
N LEU A 192 -4.91 16.90 -35.14
CA LEU A 192 -6.35 16.88 -34.93
C LEU A 192 -6.73 17.88 -33.83
N ASN A 193 -7.73 18.70 -34.12
CA ASN A 193 -8.32 19.59 -33.11
C ASN A 193 -9.27 18.81 -32.18
N VAL A 194 -8.70 17.93 -31.35
CA VAL A 194 -9.43 17.17 -30.34
C VAL A 194 -9.52 18.00 -29.07
N LYS A 195 -10.76 18.23 -28.59
CA LYS A 195 -10.98 18.98 -27.35
C LYS A 195 -10.37 18.21 -26.17
N TYR A 196 -9.52 18.89 -25.41
CA TYR A 196 -8.94 18.36 -24.17
C TYR A 196 -10.02 18.18 -23.09
N ARG A 197 -10.18 16.96 -22.57
CA ARG A 197 -11.19 16.51 -21.59
C ARG A 197 -10.62 16.01 -20.27
N TYR A 198 -9.43 16.49 -19.88
CA TYR A 198 -8.76 16.02 -18.66
C TYR A 198 -9.56 16.31 -17.38
N HIS A 199 -10.22 17.45 -17.29
CA HIS A 199 -11.03 17.80 -16.11
C HIS A 199 -12.24 16.87 -15.98
N GLU A 200 -12.86 16.53 -17.10
CA GLU A 200 -13.99 15.61 -17.17
C GLU A 200 -13.58 14.17 -16.78
N ILE A 201 -12.47 13.65 -17.31
CA ILE A 201 -12.00 12.30 -16.93
C ILE A 201 -11.56 12.25 -15.48
N SER A 202 -10.89 13.29 -14.97
CA SER A 202 -10.50 13.38 -13.55
C SER A 202 -11.70 13.26 -12.61
N ARG A 203 -12.79 13.97 -12.93
CA ARG A 203 -14.06 13.85 -12.19
C ARG A 203 -14.65 12.44 -12.31
N CYS A 204 -14.70 11.85 -13.50
CA CYS A 204 -15.28 10.53 -13.71
C CYS A 204 -14.47 9.43 -13.02
N VAL A 205 -13.15 9.47 -13.07
CA VAL A 205 -12.24 8.55 -12.36
C VAL A 205 -12.48 8.60 -10.86
N ARG A 206 -12.67 9.80 -10.31
CA ARG A 206 -12.93 9.97 -8.89
C ARG A 206 -14.27 9.34 -8.48
N GLN A 207 -15.34 9.62 -9.23
CA GLN A 207 -16.65 8.99 -9.02
C GLN A 207 -16.57 7.48 -9.18
N TRP A 208 -15.86 7.00 -10.20
CA TRP A 208 -15.64 5.58 -10.47
C TRP A 208 -14.95 4.88 -9.30
N ARG A 209 -13.86 5.44 -8.76
CA ARG A 209 -13.16 4.88 -7.58
C ARG A 209 -14.12 4.71 -6.40
N HIS A 210 -14.83 5.77 -6.05
CA HIS A 210 -15.80 5.73 -4.96
C HIS A 210 -16.90 4.68 -5.18
N LEU A 211 -17.46 4.58 -6.39
CA LEU A 211 -18.45 3.55 -6.72
C LEU A 211 -17.87 2.13 -6.66
N LYS A 212 -16.59 1.95 -7.05
CA LYS A 212 -15.91 0.64 -6.92
C LYS A 212 -15.72 0.27 -5.45
N ASP A 213 -15.39 1.22 -4.58
CA ASP A 213 -15.27 1.00 -3.14
C ASP A 213 -16.62 0.63 -2.52
N ILE A 214 -17.70 1.35 -2.85
CA ILE A 214 -19.08 1.02 -2.41
C ILE A 214 -19.49 -0.39 -2.86
N LYS A 215 -19.28 -0.72 -4.13
CA LYS A 215 -19.58 -2.07 -4.65
C LYS A 215 -18.75 -3.12 -3.94
N ARG A 216 -17.49 -2.82 -3.63
CA ARG A 216 -16.57 -3.75 -2.99
C ARG A 216 -16.92 -4.02 -1.53
N GLY A 217 -17.33 -3.00 -0.80
CA GLY A 217 -17.87 -3.11 0.56
C GLY A 217 -19.29 -3.67 0.62
N ALA A 218 -19.85 -4.15 -0.49
CA ALA A 218 -21.19 -4.71 -0.60
C ALA A 218 -22.34 -3.78 -0.15
N ALA A 219 -22.10 -2.47 -0.07
CA ALA A 219 -23.11 -1.50 0.38
C ALA A 219 -24.31 -1.37 -0.57
N GLY A 220 -24.17 -1.80 -1.84
CA GLY A 220 -25.31 -1.92 -2.76
C GLY A 220 -26.21 -3.14 -2.51
N HIS A 221 -25.84 -4.01 -1.58
CA HIS A 221 -26.56 -5.23 -1.22
C HIS A 221 -27.10 -5.21 0.22
N THR A 222 -26.99 -4.07 0.91
CA THR A 222 -27.54 -3.86 2.25
C THR A 222 -28.75 -2.93 2.19
N SER A 223 -29.56 -2.93 3.25
CA SER A 223 -30.68 -1.98 3.41
C SER A 223 -30.22 -0.57 3.79
N THR A 224 -28.97 -0.42 4.23
CA THR A 224 -28.37 0.88 4.60
C THR A 224 -28.04 1.67 3.35
N ALA A 225 -28.57 2.89 3.25
CA ALA A 225 -28.23 3.77 2.15
C ALA A 225 -26.74 4.16 2.20
N VAL A 226 -26.14 4.47 1.04
CA VAL A 226 -24.73 4.86 0.93
C VAL A 226 -24.39 6.05 1.85
N ASN A 227 -25.32 6.99 2.00
CA ASN A 227 -25.14 8.18 2.84
C ASN A 227 -25.15 7.86 4.34
N ASP A 228 -25.67 6.71 4.73
CA ASP A 228 -25.83 6.28 6.13
C ASP A 228 -24.74 5.27 6.54
N LEU A 229 -23.75 5.02 5.67
CA LEU A 229 -22.63 4.13 5.99
C LEU A 229 -21.77 4.72 7.10
N GLY A 230 -21.45 3.89 8.10
CA GLY A 230 -20.59 4.26 9.21
C GLY A 230 -19.11 4.33 8.83
N ASN A 231 -18.32 4.86 9.76
CA ASN A 231 -16.87 4.91 9.64
C ASN A 231 -16.28 3.50 9.42
N GLY A 232 -15.42 3.36 8.41
CA GLY A 232 -14.71 2.14 8.09
C GLY A 232 -15.54 1.07 7.38
N ALA A 233 -16.80 1.36 7.01
CA ALA A 233 -17.72 0.38 6.43
C ALA A 233 -17.26 -0.23 5.09
N LEU A 234 -16.34 0.41 4.36
CA LEU A 234 -15.86 -0.05 3.06
C LEU A 234 -14.47 -0.72 3.12
N VAL A 235 -13.94 -0.97 4.33
CA VAL A 235 -12.61 -1.54 4.53
C VAL A 235 -12.61 -3.04 4.26
N ILE A 236 -11.59 -3.51 3.55
CA ILE A 236 -11.27 -4.92 3.47
C ILE A 236 -10.52 -5.31 4.75
N GLU A 237 -11.24 -5.86 5.72
CA GLU A 237 -10.69 -6.28 7.01
C GLU A 237 -9.80 -7.53 6.88
N CYS A 238 -8.86 -7.69 7.81
CA CYS A 238 -7.97 -8.85 7.84
C CYS A 238 -8.71 -10.05 8.43
N PRO A 239 -8.91 -11.17 7.70
CA PRO A 239 -9.66 -12.31 8.21
C PRO A 239 -8.88 -13.12 9.28
N ALA A 240 -7.58 -12.89 9.43
CA ALA A 240 -6.72 -13.55 10.42
C ALA A 240 -6.59 -12.76 11.73
N CYS A 241 -7.07 -11.51 11.79
CA CYS A 241 -7.19 -10.80 13.06
C CYS A 241 -8.35 -11.37 13.88
N PRO A 242 -8.31 -11.27 15.22
CA PRO A 242 -9.39 -11.73 16.07
C PRO A 242 -10.65 -10.86 15.89
N HIS A 243 -11.76 -11.50 15.51
CA HIS A 243 -13.07 -10.87 15.30
C HIS A 243 -14.13 -11.64 16.09
N PRO A 244 -14.51 -11.15 17.29
CA PRO A 244 -15.58 -11.75 18.09
C PRO A 244 -16.87 -11.92 17.27
N GLY A 245 -17.49 -13.09 17.37
CA GLY A 245 -18.70 -13.43 16.61
C GLY A 245 -18.47 -13.81 15.14
N GLN A 246 -17.25 -13.69 14.61
CA GLN A 246 -16.91 -14.09 13.25
C GLN A 246 -15.94 -15.26 13.20
N ASN A 247 -14.78 -15.15 13.86
CA ASN A 247 -13.71 -16.15 13.77
C ASN A 247 -13.11 -16.55 15.14
N LEU A 248 -13.71 -16.11 16.24
CA LEU A 248 -13.36 -16.57 17.58
C LEU A 248 -14.36 -17.61 18.09
N PRO A 249 -13.90 -18.62 18.87
CA PRO A 249 -14.79 -19.62 19.46
C PRO A 249 -15.70 -18.98 20.54
N PRO A 250 -16.89 -19.55 20.81
CA PRO A 250 -17.72 -19.12 21.93
C PRO A 250 -16.97 -19.20 23.27
N GLY A 251 -17.17 -18.22 24.15
CA GLY A 251 -16.53 -18.16 25.47
C GLY A 251 -15.04 -17.81 25.44
N TRP A 252 -14.50 -17.34 24.31
CA TRP A 252 -13.10 -16.89 24.18
C TRP A 252 -12.72 -15.84 25.23
N GLU A 253 -13.69 -15.02 25.66
CA GLU A 253 -13.51 -14.00 26.67
C GLU A 253 -13.18 -14.58 28.05
N ASN A 254 -13.58 -15.82 28.34
CA ASN A 254 -13.33 -16.51 29.60
C ASN A 254 -12.15 -17.49 29.50
N ALA A 255 -11.35 -17.38 28.44
CA ALA A 255 -10.15 -18.19 28.30
C ALA A 255 -9.20 -17.96 29.48
N ALA A 256 -8.61 -19.05 29.98
CA ALA A 256 -7.60 -18.99 31.03
C ALA A 256 -6.42 -18.09 30.62
N ASP A 257 -5.77 -17.48 31.60
CA ASP A 257 -4.68 -16.50 31.39
C ASP A 257 -3.55 -17.04 30.51
N ASP A 258 -3.28 -18.35 30.57
CA ASP A 258 -2.25 -19.04 29.77
C ASP A 258 -2.65 -19.25 28.30
N LYS A 259 -3.92 -18.98 27.94
CA LYS A 259 -4.49 -19.10 26.59
C LYS A 259 -5.07 -17.80 26.06
N ALA A 260 -5.29 -16.79 26.90
CA ALA A 260 -5.86 -15.50 26.50
C ALA A 260 -5.06 -14.82 25.37
N TRP A 261 -3.75 -15.09 25.29
CA TRP A 261 -2.88 -14.57 24.23
C TRP A 261 -3.29 -15.00 22.80
N LEU A 262 -4.02 -16.12 22.65
CA LEU A 262 -4.54 -16.59 21.36
C LEU A 262 -5.53 -15.61 20.72
N TYR A 263 -6.18 -14.78 21.53
CA TYR A 263 -7.21 -13.83 21.11
C TYR A 263 -6.70 -12.38 21.12
N SER A 264 -5.37 -12.20 21.11
CA SER A 264 -4.74 -10.88 21.11
C SER A 264 -4.77 -10.24 19.74
N LEU A 265 -5.10 -8.95 19.69
CA LEU A 265 -4.95 -8.14 18.48
C LEU A 265 -3.56 -7.52 18.44
N PHE A 266 -2.83 -7.73 17.36
CA PHE A 266 -1.52 -7.11 17.14
C PHE A 266 -1.63 -5.99 16.12
N ILE A 267 -1.14 -4.81 16.49
CA ILE A 267 -1.08 -3.64 15.62
C ILE A 267 0.33 -3.06 15.59
N ALA A 268 0.66 -2.41 14.48
CA ALA A 268 1.87 -1.61 14.31
C ALA A 268 1.48 -0.21 13.87
N ILE A 269 2.16 0.78 14.43
CA ILE A 269 1.93 2.21 14.24
C ILE A 269 3.21 2.82 13.67
N ASP A 270 3.10 3.65 12.64
CA ASP A 270 4.25 4.32 12.03
C ASP A 270 3.83 5.50 11.12
N ALA A 271 4.79 6.37 10.79
CA ALA A 271 4.64 7.54 9.95
C ALA A 271 5.48 7.48 8.67
N ASN A 272 4.85 7.76 7.53
CA ASN A 272 5.49 7.80 6.22
C ASN A 272 5.55 9.22 5.64
N PHE A 273 6.76 9.77 5.54
CA PHE A 273 7.02 11.12 5.05
C PHE A 273 7.20 11.24 3.53
N ARG A 274 7.07 10.15 2.76
CA ARG A 274 7.13 10.21 1.28
C ARG A 274 5.79 10.61 0.66
N LEU A 275 4.67 10.28 1.31
CA LEU A 275 3.30 10.53 0.82
C LEU A 275 2.86 11.99 1.05
N LYS A 276 3.62 12.95 0.53
CA LYS A 276 3.35 14.39 0.66
C LYS A 276 2.24 14.88 -0.27
N LEU A 277 1.54 15.95 0.12
CA LEU A 277 0.57 16.66 -0.73
C LEU A 277 0.98 18.13 -0.85
N LYS A 278 1.09 18.64 -2.09
CA LYS A 278 1.41 20.05 -2.31
C LYS A 278 0.23 20.95 -1.97
N SER A 279 0.53 22.10 -1.39
CA SER A 279 -0.47 23.13 -1.11
C SER A 279 -0.86 23.85 -2.39
N ARG A 280 -2.02 23.50 -2.96
CA ARG A 280 -2.53 24.06 -4.23
C ARG A 280 -3.84 24.83 -4.11
N GLY A 281 -4.43 24.90 -2.91
CA GLY A 281 -5.71 25.59 -2.68
C GLY A 281 -6.91 24.99 -3.43
N ILE A 282 -6.83 23.72 -3.84
CA ILE A 282 -7.90 23.04 -4.58
C ILE A 282 -9.07 22.78 -3.64
N LYS A 283 -10.23 23.38 -3.92
CA LYS A 283 -11.49 23.08 -3.24
C LYS A 283 -12.06 21.78 -3.82
N ASP A 284 -12.06 20.73 -3.02
CA ASP A 284 -12.48 19.39 -3.42
C ASP A 284 -13.36 18.79 -2.32
N PRO A 285 -14.68 18.57 -2.55
CA PRO A 285 -15.57 18.00 -1.53
C PRO A 285 -15.13 16.58 -1.17
N GLU A 286 -15.50 16.03 -0.02
CA GLU A 286 -15.30 14.59 0.25
C GLU A 286 -16.39 13.74 -0.41
N LEU A 287 -16.06 12.54 -0.94
CA LEU A 287 -17.09 11.58 -1.39
C LEU A 287 -17.36 10.48 -0.35
N GLY A 288 -16.35 10.10 0.43
CA GLY A 288 -16.44 8.96 1.35
C GLY A 288 -15.59 9.17 2.60
N SER A 289 -15.59 10.39 3.15
CA SER A 289 -14.76 10.74 4.31
C SER A 289 -15.01 9.80 5.48
N GLY A 290 -13.97 9.09 5.91
CA GLY A 290 -14.07 8.12 7.00
C GLY A 290 -14.71 6.78 6.61
N LEU A 291 -15.19 6.56 5.39
CA LEU A 291 -15.81 5.29 5.01
C LEU A 291 -14.80 4.15 4.83
N ALA A 292 -13.51 4.46 4.66
CA ALA A 292 -12.46 3.50 4.35
C ALA A 292 -11.27 3.57 5.34
N TYR A 293 -10.04 3.72 4.85
CA TYR A 293 -8.82 3.65 5.66
C TYR A 293 -8.48 5.00 6.29
N PHE A 294 -8.70 6.10 5.56
CA PHE A 294 -8.64 7.42 6.17
C PHE A 294 -9.70 7.58 7.26
N VAL A 295 -9.35 8.33 8.29
CA VAL A 295 -10.31 8.81 9.28
C VAL A 295 -11.29 9.80 8.66
N ASN A 296 -12.39 10.09 9.37
CA ASN A 296 -13.28 11.19 8.97
C ASN A 296 -12.53 12.53 9.05
N ALA A 297 -12.41 13.21 7.92
CA ALA A 297 -11.58 14.41 7.76
C ALA A 297 -12.07 15.56 8.63
N ALA A 298 -13.39 15.84 8.64
CA ALA A 298 -13.96 16.94 9.42
C ALA A 298 -13.76 16.73 10.93
N LYS A 299 -14.00 15.51 11.43
CA LYS A 299 -13.75 15.17 12.84
C LYS A 299 -12.27 15.29 13.20
N PHE A 300 -11.38 14.85 12.31
CA PHE A 300 -9.95 14.93 12.54
C PHE A 300 -9.44 16.38 12.51
N GLU A 301 -9.91 17.22 11.59
CA GLU A 301 -9.59 18.65 11.57
C GLU A 301 -10.06 19.35 12.84
N ALA A 302 -11.27 19.04 13.32
CA ALA A 302 -11.77 19.55 14.59
C ALA A 302 -10.88 19.10 15.76
N HIS A 303 -10.46 17.83 15.79
CA HIS A 303 -9.53 17.32 16.80
C HIS A 303 -8.20 18.09 16.82
N LEU A 304 -7.62 18.33 15.65
CA LEU A 304 -6.37 19.09 15.52
C LEU A 304 -6.52 20.57 15.90
N GLY A 305 -7.71 21.16 15.77
CA GLY A 305 -7.99 22.54 16.14
C GLY A 305 -8.07 22.75 17.66
N HIS A 306 -8.53 21.76 18.41
CA HIS A 306 -8.71 21.84 19.86
C HIS A 306 -7.45 21.47 20.65
N HIS A 307 -6.58 20.63 20.08
CA HIS A 307 -5.44 20.08 20.82
C HIS A 307 -4.12 20.65 20.30
N ARG A 308 -3.30 21.15 21.23
CA ARG A 308 -1.92 21.56 20.93
C ARG A 308 -1.00 20.35 21.03
N ASP A 309 0.02 20.35 20.19
CA ASP A 309 1.06 19.33 20.25
C ASP A 309 1.93 19.53 21.50
N GLU A 310 2.22 18.45 22.21
CA GLU A 310 3.28 18.47 23.21
C GLU A 310 4.62 18.48 22.45
N GLY A 311 5.50 19.43 22.76
CA GLY A 311 6.72 19.69 21.99
C GLY A 311 7.63 18.48 21.73
N ASN A 312 8.62 18.70 20.84
CA ASN A 312 9.49 17.70 20.20
C ASN A 312 9.76 16.41 21.00
N ILE A 313 9.64 15.29 20.28
CA ILE A 313 10.05 13.96 20.73
C ILE A 313 11.55 13.98 21.04
N GLU A 314 11.93 14.03 22.32
CA GLU A 314 13.31 13.74 22.72
C GLU A 314 13.57 12.25 22.51
N SER A 315 14.47 11.92 21.57
CA SER A 315 14.78 10.54 21.23
C SER A 315 15.29 9.76 22.45
N CYS A 316 14.96 8.46 22.49
CA CYS A 316 15.55 7.54 23.44
C CYS A 316 16.92 7.09 22.88
N GLY A 317 17.95 7.93 23.04
CA GLY A 317 19.29 7.69 22.50
C GLY A 317 19.72 8.69 21.41
N THR A 318 21.01 8.67 21.06
CA THR A 318 21.70 9.65 20.21
C THR A 318 21.50 9.46 18.70
N GLU A 319 20.91 8.35 18.23
CA GLU A 319 20.96 7.96 16.80
C GLU A 319 19.69 8.23 15.97
N PHE A 320 18.59 8.71 16.55
CA PHE A 320 17.37 9.08 15.81
C PHE A 320 17.41 10.50 15.19
N HIS A 321 18.54 10.89 14.61
CA HIS A 321 18.68 12.19 13.94
C HIS A 321 17.67 12.39 12.80
N ALA A 322 17.24 11.32 12.13
CA ALA A 322 16.27 11.37 11.03
C ALA A 322 14.86 11.79 11.47
N VAL A 323 14.37 11.29 12.61
CA VAL A 323 13.06 11.65 13.19
C VAL A 323 13.08 13.12 13.63
N ASN A 324 14.16 13.56 14.27
CA ASN A 324 14.36 14.95 14.67
C ASN A 324 14.42 15.91 13.47
N GLN A 325 15.03 15.49 12.35
CA GLN A 325 15.09 16.29 11.13
C GLN A 325 13.71 16.37 10.43
N ALA A 326 12.96 15.26 10.37
CA ALA A 326 11.60 15.21 9.82
C ALA A 326 10.60 16.06 10.62
N ASN A 327 10.76 16.12 11.95
CA ASN A 327 9.92 16.91 12.85
C ASN A 327 10.22 18.43 12.80
N SER A 328 11.33 18.86 12.20
CA SER A 328 11.81 20.24 12.34
C SER A 328 11.21 21.27 11.37
N LYS A 329 10.69 20.89 10.19
CA LYS A 329 10.28 21.88 9.16
C LYS A 329 8.87 21.67 8.59
N ARG A 330 7.95 22.57 8.93
CA ARG A 330 6.72 22.80 8.14
C ARG A 330 7.15 23.51 6.86
N SER A 331 7.14 22.80 5.72
CA SER A 331 7.30 23.46 4.42
C SER A 331 5.98 24.14 4.03
N LYS A 332 6.04 25.39 3.60
CA LYS A 332 4.88 26.13 3.06
C LYS A 332 4.36 25.50 1.77
N ASP A 333 5.18 24.70 1.09
CA ASP A 333 4.86 24.09 -0.20
C ASP A 333 3.95 22.87 -0.07
N PHE A 334 3.81 22.31 1.14
CA PHE A 334 3.04 21.10 1.38
C PHE A 334 1.92 21.34 2.41
N SER A 335 0.70 20.95 2.05
CA SER A 335 -0.43 20.88 2.99
C SER A 335 -0.37 19.62 3.86
N VAL A 336 0.28 18.56 3.37
CA VAL A 336 0.52 17.29 4.07
C VAL A 336 1.98 16.91 3.94
N SER A 337 2.67 16.72 5.07
CA SER A 337 4.09 16.32 5.14
C SER A 337 4.31 14.80 5.07
N GLY A 338 3.26 14.01 5.25
CA GLY A 338 3.30 12.55 5.28
C GLY A 338 1.96 11.97 5.73
N VAL A 339 1.92 10.67 5.98
CA VAL A 339 0.76 9.98 6.57
C VAL A 339 1.18 9.19 7.80
N GLY A 340 0.36 9.18 8.84
CA GLY A 340 0.47 8.21 9.93
C GLY A 340 -0.48 7.06 9.68
N ALA A 341 -0.09 5.82 9.97
CA ALA A 341 -0.97 4.68 9.82
C ALA A 341 -0.87 3.63 10.94
N VAL A 342 -1.93 2.82 11.02
CA VAL A 342 -2.02 1.63 11.84
C VAL A 342 -2.30 0.43 10.95
N VAL A 343 -1.46 -0.60 11.06
CA VAL A 343 -1.64 -1.89 10.38
C VAL A 343 -1.73 -3.01 11.40
N CYS A 344 -2.35 -4.13 11.06
CA CYS A 344 -2.23 -5.34 11.89
C CYS A 344 -0.89 -6.06 11.67
N CYS A 345 -0.56 -7.04 12.52
CA CYS A 345 0.63 -7.88 12.32
C CYS A 345 0.65 -8.64 10.99
N HIS A 346 -0.49 -8.83 10.33
CA HIS A 346 -0.56 -9.41 8.99
C HIS A 346 -0.31 -8.39 7.87
N GLY A 347 -0.01 -7.14 8.21
CA GLY A 347 0.28 -6.04 7.28
C GLY A 347 -0.94 -5.54 6.50
N PHE A 348 -2.14 -5.63 7.08
CA PHE A 348 -3.35 -4.99 6.54
C PHE A 348 -3.50 -3.63 7.19
N VAL A 349 -3.79 -2.61 6.39
CA VAL A 349 -4.16 -1.29 6.91
C VAL A 349 -5.52 -1.39 7.57
N ARG A 350 -5.66 -0.83 8.77
CA ARG A 350 -6.89 -0.92 9.58
C ARG A 350 -7.93 0.11 9.14
N LYS A 351 -9.19 -0.17 9.49
CA LYS A 351 -10.30 0.77 9.31
C LYS A 351 -10.04 2.06 10.07
N ASN A 352 -10.20 3.21 9.39
CA ASN A 352 -9.86 4.53 9.94
C ASN A 352 -8.47 4.58 10.60
N GLY A 353 -7.54 3.77 10.10
CA GLY A 353 -6.18 3.66 10.61
C GLY A 353 -5.19 4.53 9.86
N VAL A 354 -5.63 5.61 9.20
CA VAL A 354 -4.74 6.52 8.48
C VAL A 354 -5.14 7.99 8.69
N VAL A 355 -4.15 8.84 8.93
CA VAL A 355 -4.28 10.31 8.96
C VAL A 355 -3.23 10.99 8.09
N ASP A 356 -3.56 12.18 7.63
CA ASP A 356 -2.58 13.11 7.10
C ASP A 356 -1.80 13.80 8.22
N LEU A 357 -0.49 13.90 8.05
CA LEU A 357 0.42 14.62 8.95
C LEU A 357 0.61 16.04 8.44
N GLN A 358 0.38 17.04 9.30
CA GLN A 358 0.55 18.46 8.95
C GLN A 358 2.02 18.89 9.11
N LYS A 359 2.73 18.28 10.05
CA LYS A 359 4.16 18.50 10.32
C LYS A 359 4.65 17.37 11.21
N GLY A 360 5.66 16.62 10.78
CA GLY A 360 6.28 15.58 11.61
C GLY A 360 5.30 14.52 12.11
N GLU A 361 5.76 13.71 13.06
CA GLU A 361 4.98 12.68 13.75
C GLU A 361 4.51 13.20 15.10
N ARG A 362 3.47 14.04 15.09
CA ARG A 362 2.91 14.62 16.32
C ARG A 362 2.10 13.58 17.08
N PHE A 363 2.19 13.56 18.40
CA PHE A 363 1.42 12.62 19.21
C PHE A 363 -0.09 12.80 19.02
N VAL A 364 -0.59 14.03 18.87
CA VAL A 364 -2.01 14.28 18.58
C VAL A 364 -2.52 13.56 17.33
N ASN A 365 -1.67 13.40 16.30
CA ASN A 365 -2.01 12.66 15.09
C ASN A 365 -2.00 11.15 15.36
N MET A 366 -0.97 10.65 16.03
CA MET A 366 -0.76 9.22 16.28
C MET A 366 -1.75 8.65 17.31
N ASP A 367 -2.08 9.43 18.34
CA ASP A 367 -3.10 9.09 19.32
C ASP A 367 -4.47 8.97 18.63
N TYR A 368 -4.82 9.92 17.76
CA TYR A 368 -6.11 9.90 17.07
C TYR A 368 -6.28 8.65 16.18
N ILE A 369 -5.26 8.24 15.42
CA ILE A 369 -5.36 7.01 14.60
C ILE A 369 -5.36 5.76 15.45
N PHE A 370 -4.58 5.72 16.54
CA PHE A 370 -4.59 4.61 17.47
C PHE A 370 -6.01 4.41 18.02
N LEU A 371 -6.60 5.45 18.60
CA LEU A 371 -7.94 5.41 19.19
C LEU A 371 -9.02 5.11 18.15
N SER A 372 -8.93 5.70 16.96
CA SER A 372 -9.88 5.46 15.86
C SER A 372 -9.96 3.98 15.47
N THR A 373 -8.88 3.23 15.65
CA THR A 373 -8.81 1.81 15.32
C THR A 373 -9.10 0.87 16.49
N VAL A 374 -8.89 1.32 17.72
CA VAL A 374 -8.87 0.46 18.92
C VAL A 374 -10.11 0.63 19.81
N LYS A 375 -10.74 1.82 19.86
CA LYS A 375 -11.86 2.10 20.78
C LYS A 375 -13.06 1.15 20.65
N ASN A 376 -13.35 0.69 19.44
CA ASN A 376 -14.49 -0.18 19.14
C ASN A 376 -14.10 -1.67 19.07
N GLU A 377 -12.85 -1.99 19.39
CA GLU A 377 -12.42 -3.39 19.45
C GLU A 377 -13.02 -4.09 20.66
N SER A 378 -13.33 -5.37 20.49
CA SER A 378 -13.97 -6.17 21.53
C SER A 378 -13.02 -7.18 22.19
N VAL A 379 -11.78 -7.29 21.69
CA VAL A 379 -10.74 -8.13 22.29
C VAL A 379 -10.26 -7.58 23.63
N LYS A 380 -9.71 -8.45 24.48
CA LYS A 380 -9.16 -8.07 25.79
C LYS A 380 -7.70 -7.61 25.73
N ILE A 381 -6.89 -8.16 24.82
CA ILE A 381 -5.45 -7.90 24.78
C ILE A 381 -5.08 -7.26 23.46
N ILE A 382 -4.38 -6.12 23.52
CA ILE A 382 -3.88 -5.40 22.35
C ILE A 382 -2.38 -5.22 22.47
N LYS A 383 -1.66 -5.73 21.47
CA LYS A 383 -0.20 -5.70 21.36
C LYS A 383 0.20 -4.67 20.33
N ILE A 384 0.92 -3.64 20.77
CA ILE A 384 1.16 -2.41 20.02
C ILE A 384 2.66 -2.31 19.72
N SER A 385 3.01 -2.35 18.44
CA SER A 385 4.36 -2.10 17.94
C SER A 385 4.47 -0.64 17.50
N TYR A 386 5.45 0.08 18.02
CA TYR A 386 5.74 1.46 17.60
C TYR A 386 7.20 1.80 17.91
N ASP A 387 7.90 2.41 16.95
CA ASP A 387 9.31 2.80 17.07
C ASP A 387 9.60 3.54 18.37
N ILE A 388 8.77 4.54 18.67
CA ILE A 388 8.94 5.36 19.86
C ILE A 388 7.97 4.98 20.98
N ALA A 389 7.51 3.72 21.03
CA ALA A 389 6.60 3.22 22.06
C ALA A 389 7.05 3.62 23.48
N CYS A 390 8.35 3.46 23.77
CA CYS A 390 8.95 3.76 25.08
C CYS A 390 8.83 5.23 25.50
N ARG A 391 8.65 6.16 24.55
CA ARG A 391 8.41 7.59 24.81
C ARG A 391 6.93 7.92 24.74
N TRP A 392 6.25 7.40 23.73
CA TRP A 392 4.84 7.66 23.47
C TRP A 392 3.94 7.27 24.64
N LEU A 393 4.20 6.10 25.26
CA LEU A 393 3.39 5.56 26.36
C LEU A 393 3.46 6.37 27.65
N ILE A 394 4.58 7.09 27.91
CA ILE A 394 4.83 7.76 29.20
C ILE A 394 3.71 8.72 29.58
N LYS A 395 3.20 9.45 28.59
CA LYS A 395 2.13 10.44 28.77
C LYS A 395 0.85 10.04 28.04
N LEU A 396 0.75 8.83 27.51
CA LEU A 396 -0.40 8.43 26.70
C LEU A 396 -1.69 8.60 27.49
N HIS A 397 -1.80 7.99 28.66
CA HIS A 397 -2.97 8.08 29.55
C HIS A 397 -3.41 9.53 29.78
N ARG A 398 -2.47 10.40 30.20
CA ARG A 398 -2.74 11.82 30.44
C ARG A 398 -3.24 12.57 29.20
N ARG A 399 -2.75 12.21 28.00
CA ARG A 399 -3.24 12.80 26.75
C ARG A 399 -4.65 12.33 26.43
N LEU A 400 -4.95 11.05 26.69
CA LEU A 400 -6.26 10.45 26.45
C LEU A 400 -7.37 11.06 27.33
N GLU A 401 -7.08 11.37 28.59
CA GLU A 401 -8.02 12.08 29.49
C GLU A 401 -8.50 13.42 28.92
N GLY A 402 -7.66 14.09 28.13
CA GLY A 402 -7.97 15.40 27.54
C GLY A 402 -8.81 15.36 26.27
N TYR A 403 -9.08 14.17 25.71
CA TYR A 403 -9.79 14.04 24.44
C TYR A 403 -11.31 13.97 24.59
N SER A 404 -12.01 14.24 23.49
CA SER A 404 -13.47 14.23 23.44
C SER A 404 -14.04 12.84 23.73
N GLU A 405 -15.30 12.81 24.22
CA GLU A 405 -16.00 11.58 24.59
C GLU A 405 -16.03 10.53 23.47
N ASP A 406 -16.10 10.95 22.22
CA ASP A 406 -16.11 10.05 21.07
C ASP A 406 -14.74 9.38 20.79
N LEU A 407 -13.66 9.84 21.42
CA LEU A 407 -12.33 9.23 21.40
C LEU A 407 -11.95 8.64 22.76
N GLN A 408 -12.82 8.73 23.77
CA GLN A 408 -12.58 8.13 25.07
C GLN A 408 -12.43 6.62 24.92
N PHE A 409 -11.47 6.10 25.67
CA PHE A 409 -11.00 4.74 25.56
C PHE A 409 -11.14 4.08 26.93
N PRO A 410 -11.97 3.02 27.07
CA PRO A 410 -12.14 2.36 28.35
C PRO A 410 -10.88 1.54 28.63
N GLU A 411 -9.89 2.14 29.29
CA GLU A 411 -8.61 1.47 29.57
C GLU A 411 -8.79 0.17 30.36
N ASP A 412 -9.74 0.14 31.29
CA ASP A 412 -10.08 -1.06 32.07
C ASP A 412 -10.59 -2.23 31.22
N LYS A 413 -11.00 -1.98 29.98
CA LYS A 413 -11.44 -3.03 29.04
C LYS A 413 -10.25 -3.79 28.44
N PHE A 414 -9.07 -3.17 28.35
CA PHE A 414 -7.97 -3.69 27.54
C PHE A 414 -6.67 -3.83 28.34
N THR A 415 -6.02 -4.98 28.19
CA THR A 415 -4.60 -5.15 28.52
C THR A 415 -3.76 -4.69 27.32
N LEU A 416 -3.10 -3.53 27.48
CA LEU A 416 -2.20 -2.98 26.47
C LEU A 416 -0.75 -3.43 26.70
N GLU A 417 -0.15 -4.05 25.69
CA GLU A 417 1.27 -4.43 25.70
C GLU A 417 2.02 -3.68 24.60
N PHE A 418 3.12 -3.00 24.97
CA PHE A 418 3.88 -2.16 24.05
C PHE A 418 5.20 -2.82 23.66
N PHE A 419 5.56 -2.67 22.39
CA PHE A 419 6.74 -3.24 21.75
C PHE A 419 7.41 -2.23 20.83
N ILE A 420 8.71 -2.40 20.64
CA ILE A 420 9.47 -1.71 19.59
C ILE A 420 9.80 -2.74 18.51
N PRO A 421 9.62 -2.42 17.21
CA PRO A 421 9.96 -3.34 16.13
C PRO A 421 11.42 -3.82 16.21
N LYS A 422 11.68 -5.07 15.80
CA LYS A 422 12.99 -5.74 16.01
C LYS A 422 14.16 -5.03 15.33
N PHE A 423 13.96 -4.41 14.19
CA PHE A 423 14.97 -3.67 13.44
C PHE A 423 15.29 -2.33 14.11
N HIS A 424 14.28 -1.69 14.73
CA HIS A 424 14.42 -0.40 15.38
C HIS A 424 14.94 -0.54 16.82
N LEU A 425 14.62 -1.64 17.50
CA LEU A 425 14.98 -1.89 18.91
C LEU A 425 16.48 -1.68 19.24
N PRO A 426 17.47 -2.13 18.41
CA PRO A 426 18.89 -1.90 18.68
C PRO A 426 19.27 -0.43 18.80
N ALA A 427 18.58 0.49 18.11
CA ALA A 427 18.85 1.93 18.17
C ALA A 427 18.37 2.59 19.48
N HIS A 428 17.67 1.84 20.35
CA HIS A 428 17.30 2.30 21.69
C HIS A 428 18.36 1.92 22.73
N GLY A 429 18.31 2.54 23.91
CA GLY A 429 19.18 2.17 25.03
C GLY A 429 18.91 0.76 25.57
N SER A 430 19.88 0.22 26.32
CA SER A 430 19.83 -1.12 26.93
C SER A 430 18.58 -1.37 27.79
N SER A 431 18.04 -0.32 28.43
CA SER A 431 16.78 -0.38 29.20
C SER A 431 15.55 -0.71 28.36
N CYS A 432 15.59 -0.48 27.04
CA CYS A 432 14.51 -0.81 26.12
C CYS A 432 14.65 -2.22 25.52
N HIS A 433 15.89 -2.69 25.33
CA HIS A 433 16.22 -3.94 24.61
C HIS A 433 15.57 -5.19 25.21
N THR A 434 15.26 -5.18 26.49
CA THR A 434 14.57 -6.28 27.15
C THR A 434 13.08 -6.00 27.29
N LYS A 435 12.71 -4.86 27.89
CA LYS A 435 11.34 -4.48 28.24
C LYS A 435 10.35 -4.44 27.06
N TYR A 436 10.79 -3.94 25.90
CA TYR A 436 9.95 -3.75 24.71
C TYR A 436 10.23 -4.76 23.59
N SER A 437 11.01 -5.81 23.88
CA SER A 437 11.38 -6.83 22.89
C SER A 437 10.29 -7.87 22.71
N PHE A 438 9.93 -8.12 21.45
CA PHE A 438 9.10 -9.28 21.08
C PHE A 438 9.73 -10.61 21.48
N ASN A 439 11.07 -10.72 21.56
CA ASN A 439 11.71 -12.02 21.82
C ASN A 439 11.58 -12.47 23.29
N TYR A 440 11.30 -11.53 24.21
CA TYR A 440 11.25 -11.80 25.65
C TYR A 440 9.84 -11.74 26.24
N ARG A 441 8.81 -11.61 25.42
CA ARG A 441 7.41 -11.58 25.87
C ARG A 441 6.66 -12.87 25.52
N PRO A 442 5.89 -13.43 26.46
CA PRO A 442 5.06 -14.59 26.15
C PRO A 442 3.91 -14.25 25.19
N GLY A 443 3.45 -15.27 24.45
CA GLY A 443 2.26 -15.16 23.60
C GLY A 443 2.38 -14.26 22.37
N VAL A 444 3.59 -13.89 21.95
CA VAL A 444 3.84 -13.08 20.73
C VAL A 444 4.43 -13.86 19.55
N GLY A 445 4.80 -15.13 19.78
CA GLY A 445 5.39 -15.99 18.75
C GLY A 445 6.63 -15.36 18.10
N ARG A 446 6.73 -15.47 16.76
CA ARG A 446 7.84 -14.91 15.97
C ARG A 446 7.55 -13.54 15.36
N THR A 447 6.58 -12.82 15.90
CA THR A 447 6.22 -11.44 15.48
C THR A 447 7.43 -10.52 15.52
N HIS A 448 7.56 -9.63 14.52
CA HIS A 448 8.70 -8.72 14.40
C HIS A 448 8.35 -7.23 14.37
N GLY A 449 7.08 -6.85 14.18
CA GLY A 449 6.63 -5.45 14.17
C GLY A 449 6.83 -4.70 12.84
N GLU A 450 7.79 -5.11 11.99
CA GLU A 450 8.18 -4.42 10.73
C GLU A 450 7.19 -4.44 9.54
N ASN A 451 5.98 -5.00 9.71
CA ASN A 451 5.07 -5.17 8.57
C ASN A 451 4.51 -3.86 8.02
N ILE A 452 4.55 -2.78 8.82
CA ILE A 452 4.17 -1.44 8.37
C ILE A 452 5.22 -0.84 7.42
N GLU A 453 6.50 -0.97 7.77
CA GLU A 453 7.65 -0.48 6.98
C GLU A 453 7.75 -1.18 5.62
N SER A 454 7.65 -2.52 5.61
CA SER A 454 7.58 -3.28 4.35
C SER A 454 6.35 -2.92 3.51
N GLY A 455 5.25 -2.50 4.15
CA GLY A 455 4.06 -1.94 3.48
C GLY A 455 4.35 -0.63 2.75
N TRP A 456 5.24 0.22 3.29
CA TRP A 456 5.63 1.47 2.64
C TRP A 456 6.35 1.28 1.33
N ALA A 457 7.16 0.23 1.18
CA ALA A 457 7.79 -0.08 -0.11
C ALA A 457 6.74 -0.22 -1.24
N HIS A 458 5.54 -0.72 -0.93
CA HIS A 458 4.44 -0.84 -1.89
C HIS A 458 3.71 0.48 -2.18
N THR A 459 3.52 1.33 -1.17
CA THR A 459 2.70 2.55 -1.29
C THR A 459 3.52 3.78 -1.67
N ASN A 460 4.81 3.82 -1.32
CA ASN A 460 5.71 4.93 -1.62
C ASN A 460 5.74 5.36 -3.10
N PRO A 461 5.72 4.44 -4.09
CA PRO A 461 5.67 4.85 -5.50
C PRO A 461 4.38 5.61 -5.87
N ALA A 462 3.30 5.50 -5.09
CA ALA A 462 2.08 6.29 -5.29
C ALA A 462 2.29 7.79 -5.02
N ALA A 463 3.30 8.16 -4.22
CA ALA A 463 3.57 9.54 -3.85
C ALA A 463 3.59 10.49 -5.05
N VAL A 464 4.25 10.10 -6.15
CA VAL A 464 4.36 10.93 -7.36
C VAL A 464 2.98 11.17 -7.98
N SER A 465 2.14 10.14 -8.04
CA SER A 465 0.81 10.23 -8.64
C SER A 465 -0.19 11.00 -7.77
N THR A 466 -0.03 10.97 -6.44
CA THR A 466 -0.97 11.58 -5.49
C THR A 466 -0.58 12.98 -5.03
N ARG A 467 0.70 13.38 -5.16
CA ARG A 467 1.24 14.64 -4.61
C ARG A 467 0.59 15.91 -5.16
N GLU A 468 0.10 15.86 -6.40
CA GLU A 468 -0.48 17.00 -7.10
C GLU A 468 -2.01 17.02 -7.07
N MET A 469 -2.66 16.02 -6.47
CA MET A 469 -4.12 15.88 -6.41
C MET A 469 -4.76 16.88 -5.43
N GLY A 470 -6.09 17.05 -5.50
CA GLY A 470 -6.85 17.64 -4.39
C GLY A 470 -6.86 16.71 -3.17
N GLY A 471 -7.12 17.26 -1.97
CA GLY A 471 -7.08 16.49 -0.70
C GLY A 471 -7.98 15.25 -0.71
N SER A 472 -9.28 15.45 -0.95
CA SER A 472 -10.27 14.38 -1.07
C SER A 472 -9.96 13.38 -2.19
N THR A 473 -9.58 13.86 -3.39
CA THR A 473 -9.15 12.99 -4.48
C THR A 473 -7.94 12.13 -4.10
N ARG A 474 -6.99 12.68 -3.33
CA ARG A 474 -5.84 11.94 -2.81
C ARG A 474 -6.27 10.89 -1.79
N HIS A 475 -7.20 11.20 -0.89
CA HIS A 475 -7.73 10.23 0.08
C HIS A 475 -8.32 9.03 -0.65
N LEU A 476 -9.22 9.25 -1.63
CA LEU A 476 -9.79 8.18 -2.45
C LEU A 476 -8.74 7.37 -3.22
N ALA A 477 -7.69 8.03 -3.74
CA ALA A 477 -6.62 7.33 -4.45
C ALA A 477 -5.83 6.38 -3.52
N LEU A 478 -5.49 6.86 -2.33
CA LEU A 478 -4.74 6.11 -1.34
C LEU A 478 -5.59 5.04 -0.65
N ASP A 479 -6.87 5.32 -0.34
CA ASP A 479 -7.84 4.32 0.12
C ASP A 479 -7.94 3.17 -0.88
N GLY A 480 -8.04 3.47 -2.19
CA GLY A 480 -8.00 2.45 -3.23
C GLY A 480 -6.69 1.64 -3.25
N HIS A 481 -5.53 2.28 -2.99
CA HIS A 481 -4.25 1.59 -2.87
C HIS A 481 -4.20 0.62 -1.70
N TRP A 482 -4.65 1.03 -0.52
CA TRP A 482 -4.70 0.16 0.64
C TRP A 482 -5.79 -0.92 0.52
N GLY A 483 -6.92 -0.61 -0.12
CA GLY A 483 -7.94 -1.58 -0.51
C GLY A 483 -7.38 -2.67 -1.43
N GLY A 484 -6.71 -2.27 -2.50
CA GLY A 484 -6.04 -3.20 -3.42
C GLY A 484 -4.93 -4.01 -2.74
N TRP A 485 -4.19 -3.40 -1.80
CA TRP A 485 -3.18 -4.09 -0.99
C TRP A 485 -3.80 -5.16 -0.09
N ASN A 486 -4.75 -4.78 0.77
CA ASN A 486 -5.45 -5.69 1.67
C ASN A 486 -6.08 -6.84 0.89
N TRP A 487 -6.74 -6.57 -0.23
CA TRP A 487 -7.32 -7.62 -1.08
C TRP A 487 -6.28 -8.62 -1.58
N ARG A 488 -5.16 -8.14 -2.13
CA ARG A 488 -4.11 -9.05 -2.62
C ARG A 488 -3.52 -9.89 -1.50
N LYS A 489 -3.44 -9.37 -0.27
CA LYS A 489 -3.03 -10.17 0.89
C LYS A 489 -4.04 -11.27 1.21
N ILE A 490 -5.34 -10.99 1.15
CA ILE A 490 -6.38 -12.04 1.30
C ILE A 490 -6.21 -13.13 0.23
N VAL A 491 -6.02 -12.76 -1.04
CA VAL A 491 -5.81 -13.74 -2.11
C VAL A 491 -4.57 -14.61 -1.86
N GLY A 492 -3.49 -14.03 -1.32
CA GLY A 492 -2.26 -14.74 -0.99
C GLY A 492 -2.24 -15.47 0.36
N PHE A 493 -3.29 -15.34 1.19
CA PHE A 493 -3.26 -15.83 2.57
C PHE A 493 -3.16 -17.34 2.67
N GLY A 494 -3.93 -18.09 1.89
CA GLY A 494 -3.92 -19.56 1.96
C GLY A 494 -2.52 -20.16 1.82
N PRO A 495 -1.81 -19.90 0.69
CA PRO A 495 -0.44 -20.35 0.50
C PRO A 495 0.54 -19.83 1.56
N LEU A 496 0.40 -18.57 1.99
CA LEU A 496 1.27 -17.97 3.00
C LEU A 496 1.12 -18.64 4.37
N LEU A 497 -0.12 -18.85 4.84
CA LEU A 497 -0.40 -19.47 6.14
C LEU A 497 0.06 -20.92 6.17
N LEU A 498 -0.13 -21.68 5.08
CA LEU A 498 0.37 -23.05 4.98
C LEU A 498 1.91 -23.10 5.04
N LYS A 499 2.60 -22.19 4.34
CA LYS A 499 4.06 -22.09 4.41
C LYS A 499 4.51 -21.78 5.84
N ASN A 500 3.90 -20.78 6.47
CA ASN A 500 4.25 -20.37 7.83
C ASN A 500 3.97 -21.48 8.85
N LEU A 501 2.91 -22.27 8.70
CA LEU A 501 2.61 -23.40 9.58
C LEU A 501 3.68 -24.49 9.49
N ARG A 502 4.10 -24.86 8.27
CA ARG A 502 5.16 -25.86 8.07
C ARG A 502 6.47 -25.40 8.71
N GLU A 503 6.85 -24.15 8.47
CA GLU A 503 8.03 -23.55 9.09
C GLU A 503 7.92 -23.52 10.62
N ALA A 504 6.74 -23.17 11.16
CA ALA A 504 6.52 -23.16 12.60
C ALA A 504 6.66 -24.54 13.23
N VAL A 505 6.14 -25.60 12.61
CA VAL A 505 6.30 -26.99 13.10
C VAL A 505 7.76 -27.39 13.15
N ASP A 506 8.50 -27.17 12.06
CA ASP A 506 9.93 -27.50 11.98
C ASP A 506 10.75 -26.71 13.02
N MET A 507 10.45 -25.42 13.17
CA MET A 507 11.17 -24.55 14.10
C MET A 507 10.83 -24.86 15.56
N THR A 508 9.58 -25.25 15.87
CA THR A 508 9.22 -25.72 17.21
C THR A 508 10.10 -26.90 17.61
N LYS A 509 10.24 -27.91 16.75
CA LYS A 509 11.08 -29.07 17.04
C LYS A 509 12.55 -28.69 17.26
N LYS A 510 13.11 -27.83 16.40
CA LYS A 510 14.48 -27.33 16.55
C LYS A 510 14.69 -26.56 17.86
N CYS A 511 13.75 -25.71 18.24
CA CYS A 511 13.83 -24.94 19.48
C CYS A 511 13.69 -25.83 20.73
N GLU A 512 12.82 -26.85 20.68
CA GLU A 512 12.70 -27.84 21.75
C GLU A 512 13.99 -28.63 21.93
N ASP A 513 14.57 -29.14 20.84
CA ASP A 513 15.81 -29.92 20.87
C ASP A 513 16.98 -29.08 21.41
N ALA A 514 17.11 -27.82 20.96
CA ALA A 514 18.12 -26.90 21.47
C ALA A 514 17.94 -26.57 22.95
N CYS A 515 16.69 -26.42 23.41
CA CYS A 515 16.41 -26.18 24.83
C CYS A 515 16.75 -27.41 25.68
N GLN A 516 16.40 -28.61 25.21
CA GLN A 516 16.70 -29.86 25.91
C GLN A 516 18.21 -30.10 26.02
N ASP A 517 18.97 -29.86 24.93
CA ASP A 517 20.42 -29.99 24.95
C ASP A 517 21.09 -29.00 25.91
N PHE A 518 20.61 -27.76 25.95
CA PHE A 518 21.07 -26.75 26.89
C PHE A 518 20.76 -27.14 28.35
N GLU A 519 19.55 -27.65 28.62
CA GLU A 519 19.12 -28.07 29.97
C GLU A 519 19.83 -29.34 30.45
N LYS A 520 20.19 -30.26 29.54
CA LYS A 520 20.83 -31.56 29.87
C LYS A 520 22.08 -31.43 30.73
N HIS A 521 22.85 -30.36 30.56
CA HIS A 521 24.13 -30.15 31.23
C HIS A 521 24.02 -29.28 32.49
N ARG A 522 22.81 -29.01 32.99
CA ARG A 522 22.55 -28.13 34.14
C ARG A 522 21.79 -28.85 35.24
N SER A 523 22.06 -28.46 36.49
CA SER A 523 21.35 -29.06 37.62
C SER A 523 19.87 -28.64 37.60
N PRO A 524 18.95 -29.54 38.02
CA PRO A 524 17.52 -29.21 38.12
C PRO A 524 17.25 -27.97 38.98
N ALA A 525 18.05 -27.76 40.03
CA ALA A 525 17.94 -26.60 40.91
C ALA A 525 18.22 -25.27 40.16
N VAL A 526 19.27 -25.21 39.33
CA VAL A 526 19.62 -24.01 38.56
C VAL A 526 18.55 -23.73 37.50
N ILE A 527 18.03 -24.76 36.82
CA ILE A 527 16.96 -24.62 35.84
C ILE A 527 15.69 -24.06 36.51
N HIS A 528 15.34 -24.59 37.69
CA HIS A 528 14.18 -24.14 38.45
C HIS A 528 14.33 -22.67 38.87
N GLU A 529 15.48 -22.29 39.41
CA GLU A 529 15.78 -20.92 39.81
C GLU A 529 15.62 -19.94 38.64
N TRP A 530 16.24 -20.23 37.50
CA TRP A 530 16.14 -19.41 36.29
C TRP A 530 14.71 -19.29 35.76
N LYS A 531 13.95 -20.41 35.73
CA LYS A 531 12.53 -20.39 35.35
C LYS A 531 11.70 -19.52 36.30
N MET A 532 12.04 -19.47 37.58
CA MET A 532 11.38 -18.62 38.57
C MET A 532 11.76 -17.14 38.45
N ILE A 533 13.01 -16.81 38.14
CA ILE A 533 13.42 -15.42 37.84
C ILE A 533 12.66 -14.93 36.59
N LYS A 534 12.67 -15.73 35.52
CA LYS A 534 11.94 -15.44 34.28
C LYS A 534 10.46 -15.17 34.53
N ARG A 535 9.76 -16.09 35.21
CA ARG A 535 8.32 -15.94 35.50
C ARG A 535 7.99 -14.69 36.33
N ARG A 536 8.86 -14.33 37.28
CA ARG A 536 8.68 -13.11 38.10
C ARG A 536 8.82 -11.86 37.23
N TRP A 537 9.87 -11.80 36.40
CA TRP A 537 10.10 -10.68 35.50
C TRP A 537 9.03 -10.54 34.42
N GLU A 538 8.55 -11.64 33.83
CA GLU A 538 7.48 -11.62 32.83
C GLU A 538 6.15 -11.07 33.38
N LYS A 539 5.91 -11.20 34.69
CA LYS A 539 4.74 -10.62 35.39
C LYS A 539 4.96 -9.18 35.82
N ASP A 540 6.19 -8.82 36.18
CA ASP A 540 6.55 -7.52 36.72
C ASP A 540 7.97 -7.12 36.29
N PHE A 541 8.07 -6.17 35.35
CA PHE A 541 9.35 -5.67 34.84
C PHE A 541 10.15 -4.83 35.83
N SER A 542 9.64 -4.60 37.04
CA SER A 542 10.45 -4.04 38.13
C SER A 542 11.33 -5.08 38.83
N GLN A 543 11.05 -6.39 38.62
CA GLN A 543 11.88 -7.48 39.13
C GLN A 543 13.22 -7.56 38.39
N PRO A 544 14.23 -8.28 38.94
CA PRO A 544 15.51 -8.47 38.26
C PRO A 544 15.35 -9.06 36.86
N ASP A 545 15.95 -8.39 35.87
CA ASP A 545 15.86 -8.77 34.47
C ASP A 545 16.79 -9.95 34.15
N PRO A 546 16.25 -11.14 33.80
CA PRO A 546 17.05 -12.31 33.48
C PRO A 546 17.80 -12.19 32.13
N TYR A 547 17.39 -11.26 31.27
CA TYR A 547 17.94 -11.06 29.93
C TYR A 547 18.93 -9.91 29.87
N GLN A 548 18.94 -9.05 30.89
CA GLN A 548 19.93 -8.00 30.99
C GLN A 548 21.29 -8.64 31.25
N VAL A 549 22.21 -8.46 30.30
CA VAL A 549 23.61 -8.80 30.53
C VAL A 549 24.11 -7.83 31.59
N THR A 550 24.23 -8.29 32.82
CA THR A 550 25.01 -7.59 33.83
C THR A 550 26.45 -7.61 33.34
N GLU A 551 26.88 -6.51 32.72
CA GLU A 551 28.29 -6.24 32.60
C GLU A 551 28.86 -6.25 34.01
N ARG A 552 29.48 -7.36 34.41
CA ARG A 552 30.55 -7.30 35.39
C ARG A 552 31.70 -6.60 34.67
N ALA A 553 31.56 -5.28 34.50
CA ALA A 553 32.63 -4.42 34.05
C ALA A 553 33.66 -4.37 35.18
N SER A 554 34.39 -5.47 35.36
CA SER A 554 35.77 -5.33 35.74
C SER A 554 36.43 -4.69 34.53
N ASN A 555 36.54 -3.35 34.54
CA ASN A 555 37.33 -2.63 33.54
C ASN A 555 38.71 -3.32 33.43
N PHE A 556 39.34 -3.28 32.27
CA PHE A 556 40.62 -3.98 32.04
C PHE A 556 41.64 -3.68 33.16
N ASN A 557 41.63 -2.46 33.71
CA ASN A 557 42.48 -2.06 34.82
C ASN A 557 42.17 -2.79 36.15
N SER A 558 40.92 -3.12 36.44
CA SER A 558 40.50 -3.84 37.64
C SER A 558 40.79 -5.34 37.55
N VAL A 559 40.66 -5.94 36.35
CA VAL A 559 41.14 -7.31 36.10
C VAL A 559 42.67 -7.35 36.21
N LYS A 560 43.36 -6.34 35.65
CA LYS A 560 44.81 -6.16 35.77
C LYS A 560 45.25 -5.99 37.22
N CYS A 561 44.52 -5.22 38.03
CA CYS A 561 44.81 -5.02 39.45
C CYS A 561 44.71 -6.34 40.21
N LYS A 562 43.61 -7.09 40.03
CA LYS A 562 43.40 -8.40 40.66
C LYS A 562 44.42 -9.46 40.24
N LEU A 563 44.80 -9.49 38.96
CA LEU A 563 45.83 -10.42 38.46
C LEU A 563 47.24 -10.04 38.97
N SER A 564 47.53 -8.74 39.09
CA SER A 564 48.81 -8.26 39.64
C SER A 564 48.92 -8.52 41.15
N GLU A 565 47.82 -8.33 41.89
CA GLU A 565 47.70 -8.69 43.32
C GLU A 565 47.84 -10.20 43.54
N SER A 566 47.24 -11.00 42.66
CA SER A 566 47.38 -12.47 42.65
C SER A 566 48.83 -12.92 42.40
N GLU A 567 49.55 -12.30 41.46
CA GLU A 567 50.97 -12.62 41.21
C GLU A 567 51.87 -12.19 42.38
N ALA A 568 51.53 -11.09 43.08
CA ALA A 568 52.28 -10.62 44.25
C ALA A 568 52.08 -11.49 45.50
N LEU A 569 50.96 -12.23 45.57
CA LEU A 569 50.60 -13.12 46.67
C LEU A 569 50.97 -14.58 46.41
N ASP A 570 51.43 -14.94 45.21
CA ASP A 570 51.82 -16.29 44.86
C ASP A 570 53.06 -16.73 45.68
N PRO A 571 52.96 -17.77 46.52
CA PRO A 571 54.07 -18.28 47.32
C PRO A 571 55.27 -18.78 46.48
N LEU A 572 55.07 -19.07 45.19
CA LEU A 572 56.13 -19.47 44.26
C LEU A 572 57.07 -18.31 43.86
N SER A 573 56.68 -17.06 44.13
CA SER A 573 57.51 -15.86 43.89
C SER A 573 58.76 -15.77 44.77
N ARG A 574 58.90 -16.63 45.79
CA ARG A 574 60.12 -16.73 46.61
C ARG A 574 61.28 -17.46 45.94
N ASN A 575 61.07 -18.07 44.77
CA ASN A 575 62.15 -18.61 43.95
C ASN A 575 62.48 -17.65 42.79
N VAL A 576 63.78 -17.53 42.51
CA VAL A 576 64.34 -16.69 41.44
C VAL A 576 63.55 -16.90 40.14
N PRO A 577 62.99 -15.85 39.52
CA PRO A 577 62.19 -16.00 38.30
C PRO A 577 63.02 -16.68 37.21
N GLN A 578 62.57 -17.85 36.72
CA GLN A 578 63.26 -18.58 35.64
C GLN A 578 63.25 -17.79 34.32
N HIS A 579 62.32 -16.84 34.18
CA HIS A 579 62.17 -15.95 33.04
C HIS A 579 62.02 -14.49 33.52
N LYS A 580 62.53 -13.53 32.73
CA LYS A 580 62.48 -12.08 33.03
C LYS A 580 61.05 -11.48 33.00
N LEU A 581 60.04 -12.21 32.54
CA LEU A 581 58.65 -11.76 32.38
C LEU A 581 57.70 -12.70 33.12
N SER A 582 56.75 -12.14 33.88
CA SER A 582 55.69 -12.94 34.51
C SER A 582 54.72 -13.49 33.44
N PRO A 583 54.02 -14.61 33.71
CA PRO A 583 53.01 -15.16 32.80
C PRO A 583 51.96 -14.11 32.37
N PHE A 584 51.48 -13.27 33.30
CA PHE A 584 50.57 -12.19 32.95
C PHE A 584 51.22 -11.14 32.05
N SER A 585 52.47 -10.76 32.34
CA SER A 585 53.22 -9.80 31.52
C SER A 585 53.47 -10.33 30.11
N PHE A 586 53.67 -11.64 29.96
CA PHE A 586 53.83 -12.32 28.68
C PHE A 586 52.53 -12.32 27.86
N VAL A 587 51.41 -12.75 28.44
CA VAL A 587 50.09 -12.71 27.78
C VAL A 587 49.70 -11.29 27.40
N ARG A 588 49.95 -10.31 28.27
CA ARG A 588 49.72 -8.89 27.98
C ARG A 588 50.57 -8.39 26.82
N MET A 589 51.82 -8.84 26.71
CA MET A 589 52.68 -8.52 25.58
C MET A 589 52.13 -9.13 24.29
N GLY A 590 51.66 -10.39 24.35
CA GLY A 590 51.00 -11.06 23.23
C GLY A 590 49.77 -10.32 22.73
N LEU A 591 48.85 -9.94 23.62
CA LEU A 591 47.66 -9.16 23.26
C LEU A 591 48.00 -7.78 22.69
N LYS A 592 49.04 -7.11 23.23
CA LYS A 592 49.52 -5.84 22.66
C LYS A 592 50.13 -6.00 21.27
N LEU A 593 50.83 -7.11 21.03
CA LEU A 593 51.38 -7.43 19.71
C LEU A 593 50.27 -7.75 18.71
N GLU A 594 49.24 -8.47 19.14
CA GLU A 594 48.03 -8.75 18.35
C GLU A 594 47.29 -7.44 17.98
N ASP A 595 47.05 -6.55 18.95
CA ASP A 595 46.46 -5.22 18.70
C ASP A 595 47.32 -4.40 17.72
N GLN A 596 48.65 -4.44 17.88
CA GLN A 596 49.59 -3.76 16.98
C GLN A 596 49.63 -4.39 15.57
N GLN A 597 49.29 -5.67 15.42
CA GLN A 597 49.14 -6.33 14.12
C GLN A 597 47.78 -6.05 13.47
N TYR A 598 46.74 -5.77 14.26
CA TYR A 598 45.39 -5.48 13.77
C TYR A 598 45.26 -4.06 13.19
N VAL A 599 45.96 -3.07 13.74
CA VAL A 599 45.91 -1.67 13.26
C VAL A 599 46.42 -1.51 11.80
N PRO A 600 47.51 -2.16 11.37
CA PRO A 600 47.93 -2.15 9.97
C PRO A 600 46.96 -2.84 9.00
N LEU A 601 46.30 -3.94 9.40
CA LEU A 601 45.41 -4.72 8.53
C LEU A 601 44.13 -3.96 8.17
N CYS A 602 43.49 -3.28 9.13
CA CYS A 602 42.34 -2.41 8.84
C CYS A 602 42.69 -1.20 7.97
N SER A 603 43.93 -0.69 8.08
CA SER A 603 44.40 0.42 7.23
C SER A 603 44.77 0.00 5.80
N TYR A 604 45.06 -1.27 5.58
CA TYR A 604 45.31 -1.83 4.24
C TYR A 604 43.99 -2.14 3.52
N GLU A 605 42.99 -2.72 4.21
CA GLU A 605 41.67 -2.99 3.62
C GLU A 605 40.91 -1.71 3.26
N ALA A 606 41.01 -0.64 4.07
CA ALA A 606 40.38 0.65 3.77
C ALA A 606 40.96 1.36 2.53
N ASN A 607 42.21 1.06 2.15
CA ASN A 607 42.87 1.64 0.97
C ASN A 607 42.66 0.81 -0.31
N VAL A 608 42.28 -0.47 -0.20
CA VAL A 608 41.99 -1.33 -1.37
C VAL A 608 40.53 -1.19 -1.83
N THR A 609 39.61 -0.76 -0.96
CA THR A 609 38.20 -0.51 -1.34
C THR A 609 37.94 0.89 -1.95
N ASN A 610 38.94 1.77 -2.00
CA ASN A 610 38.85 3.13 -2.57
C ASN A 610 39.71 3.32 -3.84
N ALA A 611 40.12 2.23 -4.49
CA ALA A 611 40.77 2.24 -5.81
C ALA A 611 39.86 1.65 -6.88
#